data_AF-A0A7U2RAC7-F1
#
_entry.id   AF-A0A7U2RAC7-F1
#
_cell.length_a   1.000
_cell.length_b   1.000
_cell.length_c   1.000
_cell.angle_alpha   90.00
_cell.angle_beta   90.00
_cell.angle_gamma   90.00
#
_symmetry.space_group_name_H-M   'P 1'
#
loop_
_entity.id
_entity.type
_entity.pdbx_description
1 polymer ?
#
loop_
_entity_poly.entity_id
_entity_poly.type
_entity_poly.pdbx_seq_one_letter_code
_entity_poly.pdbx_strand_id
1 'polypeptide(L)'
;MAYNKDIWKKRHRHRSDMSIYVTHLTKENSELDTFQVMRKILTEKRIIGSNRNGFIIGDSRAVCFQDIPLYGVCQNSFHEQMNRTELGGILRYRPIGLTFEKEYLFNKGARPVLYEKKSVAKEILPEQEWWRIVNYDLSNPNSIVDWTHEREWRIKGDLEFELNQVILIMPHGMNYEEMREKFGDNILNQIKGISVLDPILT
;
A
#
# COMPACT_ATOMS: atom_id res chain seq x y z
N MET A 1 7.56 -26.22 -10.08
CA MET A 1 8.88 -26.18 -9.42
C MET A 1 8.83 -25.12 -8.33
N ALA A 2 9.22 -25.46 -7.09
CA ALA A 2 9.25 -24.53 -5.96
C ALA A 2 10.68 -24.02 -5.71
N TYR A 3 10.83 -22.79 -5.22
CA TYR A 3 12.10 -22.22 -4.76
C TYR A 3 12.12 -22.12 -3.25
N ASN A 4 13.29 -22.28 -2.63
CA ASN A 4 13.46 -21.85 -1.24
C ASN A 4 13.50 -20.31 -1.16
N LYS A 5 13.39 -19.76 0.06
CA LYS A 5 13.31 -18.32 0.31
C LYS A 5 14.51 -17.55 -0.27
N ASP A 6 15.72 -18.09 -0.17
CA ASP A 6 16.93 -17.40 -0.64
C ASP A 6 17.00 -17.32 -2.17
N ILE A 7 16.67 -18.43 -2.86
CA ILE A 7 16.59 -18.44 -4.32
C ILE A 7 15.47 -17.52 -4.79
N TRP A 8 14.32 -17.52 -4.11
CA TRP A 8 13.20 -16.63 -4.40
C TRP A 8 13.60 -15.15 -4.24
N LYS A 9 14.27 -14.78 -3.14
CA LYS A 9 14.80 -13.42 -2.91
C LYS A 9 15.83 -13.05 -3.98
N LYS A 10 16.77 -13.94 -4.30
CA LYS A 10 17.77 -13.72 -5.35
C LYS A 10 17.11 -13.47 -6.70
N ARG A 11 16.08 -14.22 -7.06
CA ARG A 11 15.34 -14.00 -8.33
C ARG A 11 14.72 -12.61 -8.39
N HIS A 12 14.12 -12.13 -7.31
CA HIS A 12 13.50 -10.80 -7.27
C HIS A 12 14.54 -9.66 -7.35
N ARG A 13 15.76 -9.85 -6.83
CA ARG A 13 16.84 -8.85 -6.96
C ARG A 13 17.24 -8.57 -8.41
N HIS A 14 16.95 -9.46 -9.34
CA HIS A 14 17.24 -9.27 -10.76
C HIS A 14 16.07 -8.63 -11.53
N ARG A 15 15.07 -8.10 -10.80
CA ARG A 15 13.92 -7.40 -11.38
C ARG A 15 14.00 -5.94 -11.00
N SER A 16 13.87 -5.08 -12.00
CA SER A 16 13.66 -3.65 -11.75
C SER A 16 12.20 -3.39 -11.40
N ASP A 17 11.25 -4.12 -11.99
CA ASP A 17 9.82 -3.80 -11.95
C ASP A 17 9.04 -4.45 -10.79
N MET A 18 9.68 -5.26 -9.96
CA MET A 18 9.03 -5.98 -8.86
C MET A 18 9.89 -5.95 -7.60
N SER A 19 9.25 -6.06 -6.44
CA SER A 19 9.95 -6.29 -5.18
C SER A 19 9.38 -7.49 -4.43
N ILE A 20 10.05 -7.93 -3.37
CA ILE A 20 9.50 -8.91 -2.41
C ILE A 20 8.66 -8.24 -1.31
N TYR A 21 8.43 -6.94 -1.46
CA TYR A 21 7.71 -6.11 -0.52
C TYR A 21 6.44 -5.55 -1.17
N VAL A 22 5.47 -5.16 -0.34
CA VAL A 22 4.31 -4.38 -0.75
C VAL A 22 4.14 -3.20 0.20
N THR A 23 3.59 -2.11 -0.31
CA THR A 23 3.58 -0.81 0.39
C THR A 23 2.17 -0.30 0.58
N HIS A 24 1.81 0.06 1.81
CA HIS A 24 0.60 0.78 2.15
C HIS A 24 0.95 2.24 2.42
N LEU A 25 0.38 3.17 1.66
CA LEU A 25 0.48 4.60 1.91
C LEU A 25 -0.76 5.11 2.64
N THR A 26 -0.59 6.09 3.52
CA THR A 26 -1.69 6.71 4.27
C THR A 26 -1.91 8.17 3.84
N LYS A 27 -2.95 8.81 4.37
CA LYS A 27 -3.20 10.25 4.27
C LYS A 27 -3.76 10.80 5.57
N GLU A 28 -3.78 12.13 5.65
CA GLU A 28 -4.51 12.88 6.65
C GLU A 28 -6.00 12.51 6.68
N ASN A 29 -6.64 12.75 7.82
CA ASN A 29 -8.10 12.69 7.96
C ASN A 29 -8.61 14.00 8.58
N SER A 30 -9.90 14.06 8.92
CA SER A 30 -10.51 15.29 9.46
C SER A 30 -9.97 15.71 10.83
N GLU A 31 -9.32 14.82 11.56
CA GLU A 31 -8.86 15.03 12.94
C GLU A 31 -7.33 15.09 13.07
N LEU A 32 -6.62 14.34 12.24
CA LEU A 32 -5.18 14.11 12.36
C LEU A 32 -4.46 14.42 11.05
N ASP A 33 -3.32 15.11 11.17
CA ASP A 33 -2.36 15.25 10.08
C ASP A 33 -1.73 13.89 9.71
N THR A 34 -1.05 13.83 8.57
CA THR A 34 -0.51 12.57 8.05
C THR A 34 0.53 11.90 8.98
N PHE A 35 1.35 12.68 9.69
CA PHE A 35 2.33 12.15 10.64
C PHE A 35 1.63 11.62 11.91
N GLN A 36 0.61 12.33 12.39
CA GLN A 36 -0.21 11.88 13.50
C GLN A 36 -0.96 10.59 13.19
N VAL A 37 -1.52 10.46 11.97
CA VAL A 37 -2.12 9.21 11.49
C VAL A 37 -1.08 8.10 11.48
N MET A 38 0.11 8.34 10.93
CA MET A 38 1.19 7.34 10.89
C MET A 38 1.63 6.92 12.30
N ARG A 39 1.79 7.88 13.22
CA ARG A 39 2.10 7.62 14.63
C ARG A 39 1.02 6.76 15.28
N LYS A 40 -0.26 7.06 15.04
CA LYS A 40 -1.38 6.27 15.55
C LYS A 40 -1.35 4.83 15.02
N ILE A 41 -1.14 4.64 13.71
CA ILE A 41 -1.00 3.31 13.08
C ILE A 41 0.12 2.50 13.74
N LEU A 42 1.29 3.11 13.94
CA LEU A 42 2.44 2.45 14.59
C LEU A 42 2.19 2.16 16.08
N THR A 43 1.54 3.08 16.78
CA THR A 43 1.23 2.93 18.22
C THR A 43 0.21 1.81 18.45
N GLU A 44 -0.85 1.78 17.65
CA GLU A 44 -1.89 0.76 17.71
C GLU A 44 -1.51 -0.53 17.00
N LYS A 45 -0.40 -0.52 16.26
CA LYS A 45 0.09 -1.68 15.49
C LYS A 45 -0.98 -2.22 14.53
N ARG A 46 -1.79 -1.30 13.97
CA ARG A 46 -2.98 -1.65 13.20
C ARG A 46 -3.23 -0.66 12.07
N ILE A 47 -3.54 -1.19 10.89
CA ILE A 47 -4.07 -0.44 9.75
C ILE A 47 -5.54 -0.77 9.61
N ILE A 48 -6.39 0.25 9.60
CA ILE A 48 -7.84 0.09 9.45
C ILE A 48 -8.16 -0.06 7.96
N GLY A 49 -8.89 -1.11 7.58
CA GLY A 49 -9.27 -1.37 6.19
C GLY A 49 -10.22 -0.31 5.64
N SER A 50 -10.12 -0.01 4.36
CA SER A 50 -11.09 0.82 3.63
C SER A 50 -12.40 0.06 3.41
N ASN A 51 -13.50 0.79 3.21
CA ASN A 51 -14.81 0.23 2.84
C ASN A 51 -15.16 0.62 1.39
N ARG A 52 -16.44 0.59 1.02
CA ARG A 52 -16.92 0.97 -0.33
C ARG A 52 -16.49 2.37 -0.78
N ASN A 53 -16.29 3.32 0.14
CA ASN A 53 -15.79 4.67 -0.20
C ASN A 53 -14.33 4.65 -0.64
N GLY A 54 -13.58 3.62 -0.25
CA GLY A 54 -12.23 3.32 -0.75
C GLY A 54 -12.24 2.30 -1.88
N PHE A 55 -13.32 2.24 -2.67
CA PHE A 55 -13.45 1.38 -3.86
C PHE A 55 -13.39 -0.13 -3.59
N ILE A 56 -13.65 -0.55 -2.34
CA ILE A 56 -13.78 -1.98 -2.01
C ILE A 56 -15.16 -2.48 -2.47
N ILE A 57 -15.19 -3.62 -3.15
CA ILE A 57 -16.41 -4.25 -3.63
C ILE A 57 -16.92 -5.28 -2.60
N GLY A 58 -18.23 -5.27 -2.36
CA GLY A 58 -18.88 -6.10 -1.35
C GLY A 58 -19.05 -5.37 -0.02
N ASP A 59 -19.28 -6.14 1.05
CA ASP A 59 -19.52 -5.61 2.41
C ASP A 59 -18.31 -5.69 3.33
N SER A 60 -17.26 -6.38 2.88
CA SER A 60 -16.02 -6.50 3.65
C SER A 60 -15.15 -5.25 3.49
N ARG A 61 -14.46 -4.87 4.57
CA ARG A 61 -13.36 -3.91 4.50
C ARG A 61 -12.10 -4.57 3.96
N ALA A 62 -11.14 -3.79 3.49
CA ALA A 62 -9.81 -4.29 3.16
C ALA A 62 -8.71 -3.22 3.29
N VAL A 63 -7.52 -3.61 3.75
CA VAL A 63 -6.31 -2.79 3.63
C VAL A 63 -5.65 -3.08 2.29
N CYS A 64 -5.30 -2.02 1.56
CA CYS A 64 -4.72 -2.08 0.22
C CYS A 64 -3.21 -1.82 0.25
N PHE A 65 -2.47 -2.49 -0.63
CA PHE A 65 -1.03 -2.32 -0.79
C PHE A 65 -0.66 -2.29 -2.27
N GLN A 66 0.43 -1.60 -2.59
CA GLN A 66 1.00 -1.56 -3.93
C GLN A 66 2.14 -2.59 -4.04
N ASP A 67 2.09 -3.47 -5.04
CA ASP A 67 3.15 -4.44 -5.35
C ASP A 67 4.07 -3.93 -6.45
N ILE A 68 4.70 -2.80 -6.16
CA ILE A 68 5.65 -2.14 -7.04
C ILE A 68 6.90 -1.76 -6.24
N PRO A 69 8.07 -1.67 -6.90
CA PRO A 69 9.28 -1.12 -6.29
C PRO A 69 9.05 0.30 -5.76
N LEU A 70 9.89 0.74 -4.81
CA LEU A 70 9.74 2.07 -4.20
C LEU A 70 9.77 3.22 -5.22
N TYR A 71 10.56 3.15 -6.29
CA TYR A 71 10.52 4.19 -7.34
C TYR A 71 9.14 4.27 -8.02
N GLY A 72 8.45 3.14 -8.19
CA GLY A 72 7.08 3.11 -8.71
C GLY A 72 6.08 3.69 -7.71
N VAL A 73 6.27 3.42 -6.41
CA VAL A 73 5.49 4.07 -5.34
C VAL A 73 5.67 5.59 -5.38
N CYS A 74 6.91 6.06 -5.59
CA CYS A 74 7.18 7.48 -5.73
C CYS A 74 6.50 8.07 -6.98
N GLN A 75 6.60 7.40 -8.13
CA GLN A 75 5.94 7.81 -9.38
C GLN A 75 4.42 7.94 -9.20
N ASN A 76 3.78 6.94 -8.57
CA ASN A 76 2.36 6.98 -8.26
C ASN A 76 2.02 8.16 -7.31
N SER A 77 2.85 8.38 -6.28
CA SER A 77 2.67 9.48 -5.33
C SER A 77 2.83 10.86 -5.98
N PHE A 78 3.72 11.00 -6.96
CA PHE A 78 3.90 12.22 -7.73
C PHE A 78 2.72 12.47 -8.68
N HIS A 79 2.29 11.41 -9.38
CA HIS A 79 1.12 11.45 -10.24
C HIS A 79 -0.14 11.89 -9.48
N GLU A 80 -0.39 11.36 -8.27
CA GLU A 80 -1.51 11.78 -7.42
C GLU A 80 -1.48 13.28 -7.08
N GLN A 81 -0.30 13.87 -6.88
CA GLN A 81 -0.14 15.29 -6.60
C GLN A 81 -0.39 16.16 -7.84
N MET A 82 0.09 15.73 -9.01
CA MET A 82 -0.14 16.43 -10.28
C MET A 82 -1.60 16.33 -10.74
N ASN A 83 -2.19 15.12 -10.71
CA ASN A 83 -3.58 14.89 -11.09
C ASN A 83 -4.57 15.72 -10.28
N ARG A 84 -4.28 15.99 -9.00
CA ARG A 84 -5.12 16.90 -8.22
C ARG A 84 -5.17 18.29 -8.84
N THR A 85 -4.05 18.75 -9.39
CA THR A 85 -3.91 20.06 -10.03
C THR A 85 -4.60 20.08 -11.39
N GLU A 86 -4.49 18.99 -12.17
CA GLU A 86 -4.98 18.93 -13.55
C GLU A 86 -6.44 18.44 -13.69
N LEU A 87 -6.85 17.48 -12.84
CA LEU A 87 -8.10 16.72 -12.98
C LEU A 87 -9.06 16.91 -11.80
N GLY A 88 -8.70 17.73 -10.80
CA GLY A 88 -9.56 18.03 -9.64
C GLY A 88 -9.84 16.82 -8.75
N GLY A 89 -9.01 15.77 -8.83
CA GLY A 89 -9.20 14.51 -8.11
C GLY A 89 -9.03 14.64 -6.58
N ILE A 90 -9.67 13.73 -5.85
CA ILE A 90 -9.48 13.58 -4.39
C ILE A 90 -8.13 12.90 -4.15
N LEU A 91 -7.28 13.50 -3.31
CA LEU A 91 -6.01 12.90 -2.93
C LEU A 91 -6.23 11.55 -2.22
N ARG A 92 -5.70 10.46 -2.80
CA ARG A 92 -5.90 9.11 -2.27
C ARG A 92 -4.92 8.77 -1.15
N TYR A 93 -3.66 9.16 -1.30
CA TYR A 93 -2.59 8.92 -0.32
C TYR A 93 -1.49 9.98 -0.41
N ARG A 94 -0.68 10.07 0.64
CA ARG A 94 0.55 10.85 0.74
C ARG A 94 1.76 9.91 0.63
N PRO A 95 2.96 10.40 0.26
CA PRO A 95 4.20 9.62 0.20
C PRO A 95 4.76 9.22 1.59
N ILE A 96 3.91 8.74 2.50
CA ILE A 96 4.24 8.25 3.84
C ILE A 96 3.40 7.01 4.13
N GLY A 97 4.03 5.99 4.69
CA GLY A 97 3.41 4.67 4.73
C GLY A 97 4.23 3.59 5.41
N LEU A 98 3.80 2.35 5.25
CA LEU A 98 4.47 1.16 5.76
C LEU A 98 4.70 0.16 4.63
N THR A 99 5.89 -0.43 4.62
CA THR A 99 6.28 -1.48 3.68
C THR A 99 6.51 -2.79 4.42
N PHE A 100 6.01 -3.89 3.86
CA PHE A 100 6.01 -5.23 4.47
C PHE A 100 6.56 -6.29 3.51
N GLU A 101 7.25 -7.32 4.02
CA GLU A 101 7.60 -8.49 3.19
C GLU A 101 6.31 -9.21 2.75
N LYS A 102 6.23 -9.61 1.47
CA LYS A 102 5.09 -10.32 0.90
C LYS A 102 4.76 -11.61 1.64
N GLU A 103 5.79 -12.39 1.98
CA GLU A 103 5.61 -13.67 2.69
C GLU A 103 4.88 -13.46 4.01
N TYR A 104 5.26 -12.42 4.76
CA TYR A 104 4.63 -12.09 6.03
C TYR A 104 3.14 -11.72 5.85
N LEU A 105 2.81 -10.83 4.90
CA LEU A 105 1.42 -10.46 4.66
C LEU A 105 0.60 -11.60 4.05
N PHE A 106 1.20 -12.42 3.18
CA PHE A 106 0.56 -13.59 2.62
C PHE A 106 0.14 -14.57 3.72
N ASN A 107 1.00 -14.80 4.72
CA ASN A 107 0.70 -15.64 5.88
C ASN A 107 -0.40 -15.04 6.78
N LYS A 108 -0.58 -13.70 6.78
CA LYS A 108 -1.73 -13.03 7.41
C LYS A 108 -3.01 -13.01 6.55
N GLY A 109 -2.98 -13.59 5.35
CA GLY A 109 -4.16 -13.68 4.47
C GLY A 109 -4.23 -12.62 3.38
N ALA A 110 -3.20 -11.78 3.23
CA ALA A 110 -3.15 -10.85 2.11
C ALA A 110 -2.98 -11.59 0.77
N ARG A 111 -3.62 -11.10 -0.29
CA ARG A 111 -3.59 -11.69 -1.62
C ARG A 111 -3.52 -10.60 -2.70
N PRO A 112 -2.94 -10.89 -3.88
CA PRO A 112 -3.16 -10.08 -5.07
C PRO A 112 -4.65 -9.93 -5.38
N VAL A 113 -5.03 -8.78 -5.94
CA VAL A 113 -6.39 -8.53 -6.42
C VAL A 113 -6.67 -9.27 -7.72
N LEU A 114 -7.96 -9.39 -8.07
CA LEU A 114 -8.46 -9.79 -9.38
C LEU A 114 -8.87 -8.54 -10.16
N TYR A 115 -8.12 -8.22 -11.21
CA TYR A 115 -8.48 -7.19 -12.17
C TYR A 115 -9.44 -7.76 -13.21
N GLU A 116 -10.69 -7.31 -13.19
CA GLU A 116 -11.72 -7.73 -14.14
C GLU A 116 -12.90 -6.74 -14.07
N LYS A 117 -13.77 -6.74 -15.07
CA LYS A 117 -15.05 -6.06 -15.01
C LYS A 117 -15.85 -6.58 -13.81
N LYS A 118 -16.32 -5.66 -12.97
CA LYS A 118 -17.04 -5.99 -11.73
C LYS A 118 -18.15 -7.04 -11.92
N SER A 119 -18.93 -6.97 -13.00
CA SER A 119 -20.00 -7.95 -13.26
C SER A 119 -19.44 -9.36 -13.45
N VAL A 120 -18.44 -9.52 -14.32
CA VAL A 120 -17.79 -10.80 -14.61
C VAL A 120 -17.06 -11.33 -13.37
N ALA A 121 -16.32 -10.48 -12.67
CA ALA A 121 -15.56 -10.85 -11.48
C ALA A 121 -16.44 -11.41 -10.35
N LYS A 122 -17.68 -10.92 -10.23
CA LYS A 122 -18.65 -11.38 -9.24
C LYS A 122 -19.23 -12.77 -9.55
N GLU A 123 -19.18 -13.20 -10.80
CA GLU A 123 -19.56 -14.56 -11.19
C GLU A 123 -18.40 -15.54 -10.96
N ILE A 124 -17.15 -15.07 -11.03
CA ILE A 124 -15.94 -15.88 -10.79
C ILE A 124 -15.69 -16.09 -9.29
N LEU A 125 -15.79 -15.02 -8.49
CA LEU A 125 -15.49 -15.04 -7.07
C LEU A 125 -16.76 -15.12 -6.22
N PRO A 126 -16.78 -15.95 -5.17
CA PRO A 126 -17.90 -15.97 -4.25
C PRO A 126 -17.94 -14.66 -3.44
N GLU A 127 -19.12 -14.28 -2.96
CA GLU A 127 -19.38 -12.94 -2.41
C GLU A 127 -18.43 -12.52 -1.27
N GLN A 128 -18.06 -13.45 -0.41
CA GLN A 128 -17.12 -13.23 0.69
C GLN A 128 -15.69 -12.87 0.23
N GLU A 129 -15.39 -13.02 -1.06
CA GLU A 129 -14.11 -12.75 -1.72
C GLU A 129 -14.13 -11.51 -2.61
N TRP A 130 -15.27 -10.82 -2.73
CA TRP A 130 -15.38 -9.63 -3.58
C TRP A 130 -14.46 -8.47 -3.17
N TRP A 131 -13.97 -8.47 -1.93
CA TRP A 131 -12.95 -7.53 -1.47
C TRP A 131 -11.66 -7.60 -2.31
N ARG A 132 -11.41 -8.70 -3.03
CA ARG A 132 -10.28 -8.85 -3.96
C ARG A 132 -10.52 -8.26 -5.34
N ILE A 133 -11.73 -7.83 -5.67
CA ILE A 133 -12.03 -7.33 -7.02
C ILE A 133 -11.55 -5.88 -7.14
N VAL A 134 -10.84 -5.59 -8.22
CA VAL A 134 -10.54 -4.24 -8.70
C VAL A 134 -11.11 -4.12 -10.11
N ASN A 135 -11.99 -3.13 -10.30
CA ASN A 135 -12.64 -2.96 -11.59
C ASN A 135 -11.60 -2.61 -12.66
N TYR A 136 -11.66 -3.32 -13.79
CA TYR A 136 -10.78 -3.12 -14.93
C TYR A 136 -11.61 -3.18 -16.21
N ASP A 137 -11.66 -2.07 -16.95
CA ASP A 137 -12.42 -1.98 -18.19
C ASP A 137 -11.74 -1.03 -19.19
N LEU A 138 -11.23 -1.62 -20.28
CA LEU A 138 -10.61 -0.89 -21.39
C LEU A 138 -11.55 -0.74 -22.61
N SER A 139 -12.79 -1.20 -22.51
CA SER A 139 -13.68 -1.29 -23.68
C SER A 139 -14.28 0.05 -24.11
N ASN A 140 -14.24 1.07 -23.25
CA ASN A 140 -14.69 2.42 -23.57
C ASN A 140 -13.50 3.39 -23.55
N PRO A 141 -13.01 3.88 -24.71
CA PRO A 141 -11.89 4.82 -24.75
C PRO A 141 -12.18 6.16 -24.06
N ASN A 142 -13.46 6.52 -23.90
CA ASN A 142 -13.88 7.73 -23.19
C ASN A 142 -14.06 7.50 -21.67
N SER A 143 -13.90 6.26 -21.18
CA SER A 143 -14.09 5.89 -19.78
C SER A 143 -13.28 4.65 -19.43
N ILE A 144 -11.95 4.76 -19.59
CA ILE A 144 -11.01 3.71 -19.22
C ILE A 144 -10.95 3.59 -17.69
N VAL A 145 -11.02 2.36 -17.17
CA VAL A 145 -10.75 2.06 -15.76
C VAL A 145 -9.57 1.10 -15.69
N ASP A 146 -8.41 1.61 -15.26
CA ASP A 146 -7.18 0.83 -15.13
C ASP A 146 -6.37 1.22 -13.88
N TRP A 147 -6.24 0.28 -12.94
CA TRP A 147 -5.46 0.41 -11.71
C TRP A 147 -4.30 -0.59 -11.66
N THR A 148 -3.93 -1.19 -12.80
CA THR A 148 -2.89 -2.23 -12.86
C THR A 148 -1.49 -1.69 -12.58
N HIS A 149 -1.27 -0.38 -12.74
CA HIS A 149 -0.03 0.31 -12.37
C HIS A 149 0.29 0.21 -10.87
N GLU A 150 -0.69 -0.05 -10.00
CA GLU A 150 -0.47 -0.26 -8.57
C GLU A 150 -0.13 -1.72 -8.20
N ARG A 151 -0.44 -2.68 -9.10
CA ARG A 151 -0.32 -4.13 -8.87
C ARG A 151 -0.86 -4.51 -7.48
N GLU A 152 -2.12 -4.17 -7.23
CA GLU A 152 -2.67 -4.09 -5.88
C GLU A 152 -2.71 -5.46 -5.16
N TRP A 153 -2.37 -5.44 -3.88
CA TRP A 153 -2.66 -6.50 -2.91
C TRP A 153 -3.66 -6.00 -1.90
N ARG A 154 -4.48 -6.90 -1.36
CA ARG A 154 -5.41 -6.60 -0.27
C ARG A 154 -5.32 -7.63 0.84
N ILE A 155 -5.69 -7.22 2.04
CA ILE A 155 -6.05 -8.11 3.15
C ILE A 155 -7.47 -7.76 3.59
N LYS A 156 -8.30 -8.78 3.84
CA LYS A 156 -9.68 -8.60 4.30
C LYS A 156 -9.70 -8.07 5.73
N GLY A 157 -10.53 -7.06 5.99
CA GLY A 157 -10.65 -6.42 7.29
C GLY A 157 -9.54 -5.41 7.58
N ASP A 158 -9.19 -5.31 8.86
CA ASP A 158 -8.06 -4.53 9.36
C ASP A 158 -6.79 -5.39 9.39
N LEU A 159 -5.61 -4.77 9.29
CA LEU A 159 -4.33 -5.45 9.45
C LEU A 159 -3.74 -5.13 10.82
N GLU A 160 -3.56 -6.15 11.66
CA GLU A 160 -2.68 -6.08 12.84
C GLU A 160 -1.28 -6.58 12.49
N PHE A 161 -0.25 -5.89 12.97
CA PHE A 161 1.14 -6.19 12.61
C PHE A 161 2.14 -5.99 13.75
N GLU A 162 3.32 -6.60 13.66
CA GLU A 162 4.41 -6.37 14.60
C GLU A 162 5.37 -5.30 14.06
N LEU A 163 5.86 -4.40 14.94
CA LEU A 163 6.74 -3.29 14.53
C LEU A 163 8.00 -3.78 13.82
N ASN A 164 8.58 -4.90 14.25
CA ASN A 164 9.78 -5.46 13.64
C ASN A 164 9.56 -6.05 12.22
N GLN A 165 8.32 -6.06 11.71
CA GLN A 165 7.99 -6.48 10.36
C GLN A 165 7.84 -5.30 9.39
N VAL A 166 7.87 -4.05 9.87
CA VAL A 166 7.56 -2.88 9.04
C VAL A 166 8.77 -2.01 8.78
N ILE A 167 8.87 -1.53 7.54
CA ILE A 167 9.75 -0.43 7.16
C ILE A 167 8.89 0.82 7.04
N LEU A 168 9.23 1.87 7.79
CA LEU A 168 8.55 3.16 7.71
C LEU A 168 8.99 3.88 6.42
N ILE A 169 8.01 4.27 5.60
CA ILE A 169 8.23 5.06 4.40
C ILE A 169 7.99 6.53 4.73
N MET A 170 8.98 7.37 4.42
CA MET A 170 8.97 8.81 4.68
C MET A 170 9.12 9.59 3.38
N PRO A 171 8.44 10.73 3.23
CA PRO A 171 8.49 11.50 2.01
C PRO A 171 9.86 12.19 1.84
N HIS A 172 10.35 12.80 2.93
CA HIS A 172 11.61 13.53 2.99
C HIS A 172 12.44 13.05 4.18
N GLY A 173 13.75 13.35 4.15
CA GLY A 173 14.64 13.07 5.26
C GLY A 173 14.25 13.91 6.48
N MET A 174 14.36 13.30 7.66
CA MET A 174 14.25 13.98 8.95
C MET A 174 15.47 13.61 9.78
N ASN A 175 15.92 14.54 10.62
CA ASN A 175 16.97 14.24 11.57
C ASN A 175 16.43 13.32 12.69
N TYR A 176 17.34 12.78 13.50
CA TYR A 176 16.98 11.84 14.55
C TYR A 176 16.03 12.43 15.59
N GLU A 177 16.27 13.66 16.04
CA GLU A 177 15.42 14.30 17.06
C GLU A 177 14.01 14.56 16.55
N GLU A 178 13.84 15.04 15.31
CA GLU A 178 12.53 15.19 14.68
C GLU A 178 11.76 13.86 14.59
N MET A 179 12.47 12.77 14.26
CA MET A 179 11.87 11.44 14.23
C MET A 179 11.43 11.01 15.62
N ARG A 180 12.24 11.26 16.66
CA ARG A 180 11.90 10.94 18.06
C ARG A 180 10.69 11.71 18.54
N GLU A 181 10.61 13.00 18.23
CA GLU A 181 9.46 13.83 18.59
C GLU A 181 8.18 13.33 17.93
N LYS A 182 8.24 12.95 16.64
CA LYS A 182 7.07 12.49 15.88
C LYS A 182 6.63 11.08 16.25
N PHE A 183 7.55 10.14 16.43
CA PHE A 183 7.22 8.72 16.56
C PHE A 183 7.57 8.12 17.93
N GLY A 184 8.51 8.70 18.66
CA GLY A 184 8.99 8.22 19.94
C GLY A 184 10.02 7.09 19.84
N ASP A 185 10.97 7.08 20.77
CA ASP A 185 12.09 6.12 20.81
C ASP A 185 11.65 4.66 20.77
N ASN A 186 10.59 4.33 21.51
CA ASN A 186 10.11 2.97 21.61
C ASN A 186 9.69 2.38 20.26
N ILE A 187 9.05 3.19 19.40
CA ILE A 187 8.65 2.76 18.05
C ILE A 187 9.88 2.68 17.15
N LEU A 188 10.71 3.72 17.15
CA LEU A 188 11.90 3.80 16.28
C LEU A 188 12.90 2.66 16.53
N ASN A 189 13.04 2.22 17.79
CA ASN A 189 13.92 1.10 18.16
C ASN A 189 13.37 -0.28 17.77
N GLN A 190 12.09 -0.39 17.42
CA GLN A 190 11.44 -1.67 17.11
C GLN A 190 11.15 -1.86 15.63
N ILE A 191 10.99 -0.78 14.85
CA ILE A 191 10.72 -0.89 13.42
C ILE A 191 11.93 -1.51 12.69
N LYS A 192 11.65 -2.23 11.60
CA LYS A 192 12.67 -2.93 10.82
C LYS A 192 13.63 -1.96 10.11
N GLY A 193 13.17 -0.75 9.83
CA GLY A 193 13.96 0.30 9.21
C GLY A 193 13.11 1.46 8.72
N ILE A 194 13.78 2.43 8.12
CA ILE A 194 13.16 3.62 7.52
C ILE A 194 13.67 3.74 6.08
N SER A 195 12.80 4.09 5.14
CA SER A 195 13.18 4.43 3.77
C SER A 195 12.60 5.79 3.41
N VAL A 196 13.43 6.65 2.81
CA VAL A 196 13.06 7.99 2.39
C VAL A 196 12.85 7.99 0.88
N LEU A 197 11.75 8.58 0.42
CA LEU A 197 11.35 8.55 -0.98
C LEU A 197 11.98 9.66 -1.84
N ASP A 198 12.24 10.84 -1.27
CA ASP A 198 12.82 11.99 -2.01
C ASP A 198 14.07 11.61 -2.83
N PRO A 199 15.10 10.96 -2.23
CA PRO A 199 16.33 10.61 -2.95
C PRO A 199 16.17 9.56 -4.05
N ILE A 200 14.97 8.96 -4.19
CA ILE A 200 14.69 7.94 -5.21
C ILE A 200 14.25 8.60 -6.53
N LEU A 201 13.64 9.79 -6.48
CA LEU A 201 13.17 10.51 -7.66
C LEU A 201 14.03 11.73 -8.04
N THR A 202 14.91 12.19 -7.15
CA THR A 202 15.87 13.29 -7.41
C THR A 202 17.20 12.76 -7.92
#